data_AF-A0A1Y0H3L5-F1
#
_entry.id   AF-A0A1Y0H3L5-F1
#
_cell.length_a   1.000
_cell.length_b   1.000
_cell.length_c   1.000
_cell.angle_alpha   90.00
_cell.angle_beta   90.00
_cell.angle_gamma   90.00
#
_symmetry.space_group_name_H-M   'P 1'
#
loop_
_entity.id
_entity.type
_entity.pdbx_description
1 polymer ?
#
loop_
_entity_poly.entity_id
_entity_poly.type
_entity_poly.pdbx_seq_one_letter_code
_entity_poly.pdbx_strand_id
1 'polypeptide(L)'
;MILTTTLAAIAFQQQAKPLTTPTLFVENLAFATYANKKWAALQGKQNFPNPFTAFSLDIGRVTENRLIYEVPFVEGVEANFIESSSGAPVLWSGPRPKYPRAIQIVNPAQADYLLVVKEFAKAQLKATPKFEVEINSIIRVDLDGDGKEEVLIEAQSKGFNGVYDFESKKYEMSCTLIRHIKNGKAVTEPIFFFTNNPEGEFNDPIQITHLKSIADLNGDGKYEVIVTANYYEGQSAAVYNLEKGTFKALVENGAGV
;
A
#
# COMPACT_ATOMS: atom_id res chain seq x y z
N MET A 1 -39.70 18.25 -37.70
CA MET A 1 -40.22 17.53 -36.52
C MET A 1 -39.08 16.67 -35.99
N ILE A 2 -38.28 17.22 -35.09
CA ILE A 2 -37.08 16.58 -34.53
C ILE A 2 -37.49 16.01 -33.18
N LEU A 3 -37.47 14.69 -33.05
CA LEU A 3 -37.70 13.98 -31.79
C LEU A 3 -36.52 14.22 -30.85
N THR A 4 -36.67 15.13 -29.90
CA THR A 4 -35.82 15.20 -28.71
C THR A 4 -36.24 14.09 -27.76
N THR A 5 -35.61 12.93 -27.86
CA THR A 5 -35.64 11.92 -26.79
C THR A 5 -34.71 12.37 -25.67
N THR A 6 -35.20 13.26 -24.81
CA THR A 6 -34.68 13.38 -23.45
C THR A 6 -35.01 12.08 -22.72
N LEU A 7 -34.06 11.13 -22.71
CA LEU A 7 -33.98 10.13 -21.66
C LEU A 7 -33.78 10.89 -20.35
N ALA A 8 -34.88 11.22 -19.69
CA ALA A 8 -34.88 11.52 -18.27
C ALA A 8 -34.40 10.23 -17.59
N ALA A 9 -33.10 10.18 -17.29
CA ALA A 9 -32.56 9.25 -16.32
C ALA A 9 -33.30 9.53 -15.01
N ILE A 10 -34.37 8.79 -14.76
CA ILE A 10 -34.99 8.67 -13.45
C ILE A 10 -33.96 7.94 -12.60
N ALA A 11 -33.00 8.71 -12.11
CA ALA A 11 -32.01 8.28 -11.16
C ALA A 11 -32.77 7.94 -9.87
N PHE A 12 -33.14 6.67 -9.71
CA PHE A 12 -33.27 6.10 -8.38
C PHE A 12 -31.89 6.21 -7.73
N GLN A 13 -31.61 7.37 -7.12
CA GLN A 13 -30.46 7.53 -6.23
C GLN A 13 -30.76 6.70 -4.98
N GLN A 14 -30.60 5.38 -5.07
CA GLN A 14 -30.39 4.61 -3.85
C GLN A 14 -29.18 5.25 -3.14
N GLN A 15 -29.41 5.62 -1.88
CA GLN A 15 -28.37 6.18 -1.04
C GLN A 15 -27.28 5.11 -0.89
N ALA A 16 -26.11 5.36 -1.49
CA ALA A 16 -24.97 4.47 -1.38
C ALA A 16 -24.65 4.25 0.11
N LYS A 17 -24.39 3.01 0.49
CA LYS A 17 -24.02 2.62 1.86
C LYS A 17 -22.64 1.96 1.85
N PRO A 18 -21.93 1.94 2.99
CA PRO A 18 -20.73 1.12 3.09
C PRO A 18 -21.08 -0.35 2.95
N LEU A 19 -20.09 -1.15 2.56
CA LEU A 19 -20.22 -2.60 2.52
C LEU A 19 -20.48 -3.15 3.92
N THR A 20 -21.29 -4.20 4.00
CA THR A 20 -21.62 -4.88 5.27
C THR A 20 -20.38 -5.52 5.90
N THR A 21 -19.51 -6.07 5.06
CA THR A 21 -18.18 -6.55 5.46
C THR A 21 -17.16 -5.46 5.16
N PRO A 22 -16.42 -4.96 6.17
CA PRO A 22 -15.34 -4.02 5.94
C PRO A 22 -14.36 -4.54 4.90
N THR A 23 -14.12 -3.75 3.86
CA THR A 23 -13.35 -4.15 2.68
C THR A 23 -12.33 -3.08 2.33
N LEU A 24 -11.09 -3.51 2.15
CA LEU A 24 -9.97 -2.71 1.69
C LEU A 24 -9.79 -2.89 0.19
N PHE A 25 -9.62 -1.77 -0.50
CA PHE A 25 -9.24 -1.72 -1.91
C PHE A 25 -7.93 -0.97 -2.04
N VAL A 26 -7.02 -1.47 -2.88
CA VAL A 26 -5.70 -0.90 -3.10
C VAL A 26 -5.44 -0.86 -4.59
N GLU A 27 -5.08 0.32 -5.12
CA GLU A 27 -4.84 0.56 -6.55
C GLU A 27 -5.94 -0.04 -7.43
N ASN A 28 -7.19 0.31 -7.08
CA ASN A 28 -8.42 -0.14 -7.73
C ASN A 28 -8.73 -1.65 -7.61
N LEU A 29 -7.94 -2.44 -6.89
CA LEU A 29 -8.19 -3.87 -6.65
C LEU A 29 -8.92 -4.07 -5.32
N ALA A 30 -10.01 -4.86 -5.30
CA ALA A 30 -10.57 -5.36 -4.06
C ALA A 30 -9.60 -6.35 -3.41
N PHE A 31 -9.00 -5.93 -2.30
CA PHE A 31 -7.78 -6.53 -1.81
C PHE A 31 -8.01 -7.50 -0.64
N ALA A 32 -8.70 -7.04 0.41
CA ALA A 32 -8.92 -7.82 1.62
C ALA A 32 -10.20 -7.40 2.35
N THR A 33 -10.68 -8.27 3.23
CA THR A 33 -11.78 -7.98 4.16
C THR A 33 -11.31 -8.09 5.60
N TYR A 34 -11.98 -7.37 6.50
CA TYR A 34 -11.82 -7.51 7.93
C TYR A 34 -13.14 -7.94 8.57
N ALA A 35 -13.19 -9.15 9.11
CA ALA A 35 -14.35 -9.71 9.77
C ALA A 35 -13.92 -10.61 10.93
N ASN A 36 -14.74 -10.69 11.99
CA ASN A 36 -14.46 -11.56 13.15
C ASN A 36 -13.04 -11.34 13.74
N LYS A 37 -12.58 -10.08 13.76
CA LYS A 37 -11.24 -9.67 14.21
C LYS A 37 -10.08 -10.29 13.41
N LYS A 38 -10.31 -10.60 12.14
CA LYS A 38 -9.30 -11.20 11.26
C LYS A 38 -9.34 -10.56 9.88
N TRP A 39 -8.16 -10.36 9.32
CA TRP A 39 -7.97 -10.02 7.93
C TRP A 39 -8.02 -11.29 7.07
N ALA A 40 -8.61 -11.19 5.89
CA ALA A 40 -8.63 -12.25 4.89
C ALA A 40 -8.45 -11.66 3.49
N ALA A 41 -7.55 -12.26 2.71
CA ALA A 41 -7.39 -11.91 1.30
C ALA A 41 -8.68 -12.21 0.55
N LEU A 42 -9.10 -11.31 -0.33
CA LEU A 42 -10.19 -11.57 -1.25
C LEU A 42 -9.70 -12.45 -2.39
N GLN A 43 -10.43 -13.54 -2.66
CA GLN A 43 -10.12 -14.49 -3.72
C GLN A 43 -11.28 -14.50 -4.72
N GLY A 44 -10.93 -14.50 -6.01
CA GLY A 44 -11.89 -14.56 -7.11
C GLY A 44 -12.92 -13.41 -7.13
N LYS A 45 -13.95 -13.59 -7.97
CA LYS A 45 -14.97 -12.57 -8.22
C LYS A 45 -15.86 -12.34 -7.00
N GLN A 46 -16.03 -11.07 -6.64
CA GLN A 46 -16.91 -10.59 -5.57
C GLN A 46 -18.09 -9.83 -6.18
N ASN A 47 -19.28 -10.02 -5.62
CA ASN A 47 -20.47 -9.27 -6.01
C ASN A 47 -20.72 -8.16 -4.98
N PHE A 48 -20.17 -6.97 -5.23
CA PHE A 48 -20.42 -5.81 -4.39
C PHE A 48 -21.73 -5.10 -4.80
N PRO A 49 -22.52 -4.56 -3.85
CA PRO A 49 -23.63 -3.68 -4.19
C PRO A 49 -23.11 -2.44 -4.94
N ASN A 50 -23.87 -1.99 -5.95
CA ASN A 50 -23.54 -0.81 -6.74
C ASN A 50 -24.68 0.21 -6.66
N PRO A 51 -24.46 1.44 -6.17
CA PRO A 51 -23.20 2.00 -5.64
C PRO A 51 -22.95 1.65 -4.16
N PHE A 52 -21.70 1.84 -3.70
CA PHE A 52 -21.31 1.78 -2.29
C PHE A 52 -20.40 2.95 -1.89
N THR A 53 -20.24 3.20 -0.59
CA THR A 53 -19.35 4.27 -0.09
C THR A 53 -18.04 3.72 0.46
N ALA A 54 -16.96 4.47 0.31
CA ALA A 54 -15.68 4.16 0.92
C ALA A 54 -14.92 5.43 1.31
N PHE A 55 -14.01 5.31 2.26
CA PHE A 55 -13.09 6.36 2.63
C PHE A 55 -11.83 6.25 1.77
N SER A 56 -11.38 7.35 1.16
CA SER A 56 -10.02 7.44 0.63
C SER A 56 -9.06 7.68 1.77
N LEU A 57 -7.97 6.93 1.73
CA LEU A 57 -6.94 6.96 2.74
C LEU A 57 -5.62 7.42 2.10
N ASP A 58 -5.04 8.42 2.71
CA ASP A 58 -3.64 8.81 2.53
C ASP A 58 -2.92 8.63 3.87
N ILE A 59 -1.62 8.90 3.89
CA ILE A 59 -0.85 8.97 5.13
C ILE A 59 -1.40 10.11 6.01
N GLY A 60 -2.02 9.77 7.14
CA GLY A 60 -2.50 10.75 8.13
C GLY A 60 -3.78 11.49 7.74
N ARG A 61 -4.46 11.10 6.66
CA ARG A 61 -5.64 11.80 6.16
C ARG A 61 -6.69 10.83 5.66
N VAL A 62 -7.95 11.12 5.99
CA VAL A 62 -9.12 10.42 5.48
C VAL A 62 -10.11 11.38 4.83
N THR A 63 -10.52 11.06 3.61
CA THR A 63 -11.55 11.79 2.86
C THR A 63 -12.71 10.85 2.57
N GLU A 64 -13.95 11.32 2.71
CA GLU A 64 -15.13 10.53 2.34
C GLU A 64 -15.35 10.56 0.83
N ASN A 65 -15.45 9.37 0.23
CA ASN A 65 -15.74 9.23 -1.19
C ASN A 65 -16.99 8.39 -1.42
N ARG A 66 -17.78 8.82 -2.40
CA ARG A 66 -18.82 7.97 -2.99
C ARG A 66 -18.18 7.21 -4.14
N LEU A 67 -18.17 5.88 -4.06
CA LEU A 67 -17.69 5.05 -5.15
C LEU A 67 -18.89 4.64 -6.02
N ILE A 68 -18.66 4.68 -7.33
CA ILE A 68 -19.62 4.22 -8.33
C ILE A 68 -18.90 3.11 -9.08
N TYR A 69 -19.47 1.93 -9.07
CA TYR A 69 -18.90 0.81 -9.81
C TYR A 69 -19.35 0.90 -11.26
N GLU A 70 -18.42 0.92 -12.21
CA GLU A 70 -18.73 0.58 -13.60
C GLU A 70 -17.48 0.07 -14.31
N VAL A 71 -17.02 -1.14 -13.98
CA VAL A 71 -16.10 -1.84 -14.89
C VAL A 71 -16.73 -3.18 -15.29
N PRO A 72 -17.15 -3.35 -16.56
CA PRO A 72 -17.49 -4.66 -17.06
C PRO A 72 -16.25 -5.55 -16.99
N PHE A 73 -16.46 -6.76 -16.48
CA PHE A 73 -15.44 -7.79 -16.38
C PHE A 73 -14.68 -7.98 -17.70
N VAL A 74 -13.34 -8.00 -17.65
CA VAL A 74 -12.51 -8.45 -18.76
C VAL A 74 -12.33 -9.96 -18.61
N GLU A 75 -12.73 -10.72 -19.63
CA GLU A 75 -12.60 -12.18 -19.65
C GLU A 75 -11.13 -12.59 -19.46
N GLY A 76 -10.88 -13.51 -18.52
CA GLY A 76 -9.54 -14.01 -18.19
C GLY A 76 -8.85 -13.39 -16.98
N VAL A 77 -9.43 -12.34 -16.35
CA VAL A 77 -8.83 -11.71 -15.16
C VAL A 77 -9.61 -12.06 -13.90
N GLU A 78 -8.99 -12.79 -12.96
CA GLU A 78 -9.61 -13.22 -11.69
C GLU A 78 -9.55 -12.16 -10.57
N ALA A 79 -9.71 -10.88 -10.92
CA ALA A 79 -9.63 -9.77 -9.98
C ALA A 79 -10.84 -8.82 -10.05
N ASN A 80 -11.23 -8.25 -8.91
CA ASN A 80 -12.31 -7.26 -8.85
C ASN A 80 -11.70 -5.86 -8.92
N PHE A 81 -11.82 -5.22 -10.08
CA PHE A 81 -11.45 -3.83 -10.24
C PHE A 81 -12.62 -2.91 -9.88
N ILE A 82 -12.30 -1.79 -9.24
CA ILE A 82 -13.21 -0.70 -8.98
C ILE A 82 -12.72 0.55 -9.70
N GLU A 83 -13.62 1.30 -10.32
CA GLU A 83 -13.30 2.65 -10.75
C GLU A 83 -13.58 3.61 -9.59
N SER A 84 -12.62 4.47 -9.28
CA SER A 84 -12.80 5.53 -8.29
C SER A 84 -12.64 6.88 -8.96
N SER A 85 -13.68 7.71 -8.84
CA SER A 85 -13.62 9.11 -9.27
C SER A 85 -12.58 9.94 -8.52
N SER A 86 -12.06 9.43 -7.39
CA SER A 86 -11.08 10.13 -6.57
C SER A 86 -9.63 9.94 -7.00
N GLY A 87 -9.33 8.91 -7.81
CA GLY A 87 -7.95 8.51 -8.11
C GLY A 87 -7.13 8.07 -6.89
N ALA A 88 -7.77 7.87 -5.72
CA ALA A 88 -7.06 7.53 -4.49
C ALA A 88 -6.48 6.11 -4.55
N PRO A 89 -5.23 5.91 -4.12
CA PRO A 89 -4.57 4.61 -4.19
C PRO A 89 -5.10 3.60 -3.16
N VAL A 90 -5.76 4.07 -2.09
CA VAL A 90 -6.32 3.21 -1.05
C VAL A 90 -7.73 3.65 -0.68
N LEU A 91 -8.66 2.70 -0.65
CA LEU A 91 -10.05 2.92 -0.31
C LEU A 91 -10.51 1.91 0.75
N TRP A 92 -11.30 2.36 1.72
CA TRP A 92 -11.83 1.53 2.79
C TRP A 92 -13.34 1.67 2.89
N SER A 93 -14.07 0.60 2.59
CA SER A 93 -15.51 0.54 2.82
C SER A 93 -15.78 -0.15 4.15
N GLY A 94 -16.14 0.61 5.18
CA GLY A 94 -16.35 0.12 6.53
C GLY A 94 -16.61 1.27 7.51
N PRO A 95 -16.40 1.08 8.82
CA PRO A 95 -16.37 2.19 9.78
C PRO A 95 -15.31 3.22 9.40
N ARG A 96 -15.55 4.50 9.75
CA ARG A 96 -14.59 5.58 9.48
C ARG A 96 -13.24 5.30 10.17
N PRO A 97 -12.12 5.23 9.41
CA PRO A 97 -10.80 5.02 9.99
C PRO A 97 -10.41 6.13 10.96
N LYS A 98 -9.59 5.77 11.94
CA LYS A 98 -9.14 6.67 12.99
C LYS A 98 -7.65 6.96 12.91
N TYR A 99 -7.28 8.11 13.49
CA TYR A 99 -5.90 8.56 13.64
C TYR A 99 -5.67 8.94 15.10
N PRO A 100 -5.62 7.96 16.02
CA PRO A 100 -5.51 8.25 17.46
C PRO A 100 -4.20 8.93 17.86
N ARG A 101 -3.16 8.90 17.00
CA ARG A 101 -1.84 9.46 17.28
C ARG A 101 -1.34 10.31 16.10
N ALA A 102 -0.34 11.14 16.36
CA ALA A 102 0.24 12.00 15.33
C ALA A 102 1.07 11.18 14.34
N ILE A 103 0.95 11.51 13.06
CA ILE A 103 1.80 10.98 11.99
C ILE A 103 2.67 12.14 11.49
N GLN A 104 3.98 11.99 11.60
CA GLN A 104 4.94 13.01 11.18
C GLN A 104 5.59 12.60 9.86
N ILE A 105 5.34 13.38 8.81
CA ILE A 105 6.07 13.27 7.55
C ILE A 105 7.37 14.05 7.70
N VAL A 106 8.49 13.37 7.51
CA VAL A 106 9.83 13.92 7.68
C VAL A 106 10.46 14.18 6.31
N ASN A 107 11.32 15.19 6.22
CA ASN A 107 12.10 15.47 5.01
C ASN A 107 12.91 14.22 4.58
N PRO A 108 12.76 13.71 3.35
CA PRO A 108 13.50 12.52 2.90
C PRO A 108 15.02 12.71 2.80
N ALA A 109 15.53 13.95 2.73
CA ALA A 109 16.96 14.24 2.59
C ALA A 109 17.77 14.15 3.91
N GLN A 110 17.23 13.50 4.95
CA GLN A 110 17.88 13.38 6.26
C GLN A 110 19.07 12.40 6.22
N ALA A 111 20.26 12.89 6.54
CA ALA A 111 21.51 12.13 6.44
C ALA A 111 21.52 10.86 7.31
N ASP A 112 20.93 10.91 8.50
CA ASP A 112 20.89 9.77 9.43
C ASP A 112 20.08 8.59 8.84
N TYR A 113 18.94 8.88 8.20
CA TYR A 113 18.12 7.85 7.57
C TYR A 113 18.75 7.34 6.27
N LEU A 114 19.44 8.20 5.52
CA LEU A 114 20.24 7.77 4.38
C LEU A 114 21.31 6.76 4.79
N LEU A 115 21.98 6.99 5.93
CA LEU A 115 22.96 6.05 6.48
C LEU A 115 22.29 4.73 6.89
N VAL A 116 21.13 4.78 7.55
CA VAL A 116 20.35 3.58 7.91
C VAL A 116 20.04 2.72 6.69
N VAL A 117 19.54 3.33 5.61
CA VAL A 117 19.20 2.59 4.38
C VAL A 117 20.44 2.01 3.72
N LYS A 118 21.56 2.76 3.66
CA LYS A 118 22.82 2.28 3.10
C LYS A 118 23.40 1.09 3.87
N GLU A 119 23.41 1.16 5.20
CA GLU A 119 23.90 0.05 6.03
C GLU A 119 22.96 -1.17 5.94
N PHE A 120 21.66 -0.96 5.86
CA PHE A 120 20.70 -2.02 5.60
C PHE A 120 20.97 -2.70 4.24
N ALA A 121 21.06 -1.92 3.16
CA ALA A 121 21.33 -2.43 1.82
C ALA A 121 22.66 -3.21 1.77
N LYS A 122 23.73 -2.66 2.35
CA LYS A 122 25.03 -3.33 2.44
C LYS A 122 24.94 -4.67 3.16
N ALA A 123 24.17 -4.74 4.26
CA ALA A 123 23.97 -5.98 5.00
C ALA A 123 23.19 -7.03 4.18
N GLN A 124 22.12 -6.64 3.50
CA GLN A 124 21.31 -7.54 2.68
C GLN A 124 22.06 -8.06 1.45
N LEU A 125 22.76 -7.17 0.76
CA LEU A 125 23.48 -7.47 -0.49
C LEU A 125 24.83 -8.16 -0.24
N LYS A 126 25.30 -8.19 1.01
CA LYS A 126 26.63 -8.68 1.40
C LYS A 126 27.76 -8.03 0.59
N ALA A 127 27.52 -6.81 0.11
CA ALA A 127 28.39 -6.05 -0.77
C ALA A 127 28.18 -4.55 -0.52
N THR A 128 29.17 -3.73 -0.83
CA THR A 128 28.97 -2.28 -0.82
C THR A 128 28.21 -1.89 -2.08
N PRO A 129 26.99 -1.35 -1.97
CA PRO A 129 26.23 -0.95 -3.14
C PRO A 129 26.95 0.19 -3.87
N LYS A 130 27.07 0.10 -5.20
CA LYS A 130 27.73 1.11 -6.04
C LYS A 130 26.78 2.22 -6.53
N PHE A 131 25.49 2.10 -6.22
CA PHE A 131 24.48 3.10 -6.56
C PHE A 131 24.32 4.10 -5.41
N GLU A 132 23.82 5.28 -5.75
CA GLU A 132 23.34 6.24 -4.76
C GLU A 132 21.94 5.84 -4.30
N VAL A 133 21.64 6.03 -3.02
CA VAL A 133 20.31 5.80 -2.45
C VAL A 133 19.52 7.10 -2.50
N GLU A 134 18.26 6.99 -2.89
CA GLU A 134 17.25 8.04 -2.81
C GLU A 134 16.15 7.57 -1.84
N ILE A 135 15.78 8.43 -0.89
CA ILE A 135 14.65 8.18 0.01
C ILE A 135 13.46 8.95 -0.56
N ASN A 136 12.34 8.27 -0.75
CA ASN A 136 11.10 8.88 -1.26
C ASN A 136 10.25 9.42 -0.10
N SER A 137 10.22 8.69 1.02
CA SER A 137 9.38 9.03 2.16
C SER A 137 9.98 8.57 3.47
N ILE A 138 9.79 9.38 4.52
CA ILE A 138 10.11 9.05 5.91
C ILE A 138 8.91 9.44 6.76
N ILE A 139 8.39 8.49 7.52
CA ILE A 139 7.25 8.71 8.40
C ILE A 139 7.61 8.27 9.81
N ARG A 140 7.39 9.15 10.78
CA ARG A 140 7.51 8.83 12.22
C ARG A 140 6.12 8.76 12.83
N VAL A 141 5.84 7.65 13.51
CA VAL A 141 4.52 7.39 14.09
C VAL A 141 4.63 6.31 15.17
N ASP A 142 3.90 6.46 16.27
CA ASP A 142 3.69 5.38 17.24
C ASP A 142 2.64 4.41 16.66
N LEU A 143 3.06 3.22 16.23
CA LEU A 143 2.21 2.27 15.52
C LEU A 143 1.31 1.47 16.46
N ASP A 144 1.83 1.05 17.62
CA ASP A 144 1.16 0.10 18.52
C ASP A 144 0.58 0.73 19.80
N GLY A 145 0.79 2.03 19.99
CA GLY A 145 0.26 2.82 21.10
C GLY A 145 1.12 2.78 22.36
N ASP A 146 2.39 2.38 22.27
CA ASP A 146 3.30 2.28 23.42
C ASP A 146 4.02 3.61 23.78
N GLY A 147 3.76 4.67 23.00
CA GLY A 147 4.36 5.99 23.17
C GLY A 147 5.76 6.13 22.58
N LYS A 148 6.32 5.09 21.95
CA LYS A 148 7.55 5.18 21.15
C LYS A 148 7.18 5.29 19.69
N GLU A 149 7.97 6.06 18.95
CA GLU A 149 7.77 6.21 17.51
C GLU A 149 8.57 5.16 16.75
N GLU A 150 7.89 4.51 15.81
CA GLU A 150 8.50 3.79 14.71
C GLU A 150 8.79 4.73 13.54
N VAL A 151 9.72 4.30 12.68
CA VAL A 151 10.04 4.99 11.44
C VAL A 151 9.79 4.06 10.26
N LEU A 152 8.91 4.47 9.37
CA LEU A 152 8.71 3.83 8.07
C LEU A 152 9.52 4.61 7.02
N ILE A 153 10.27 3.90 6.20
CA ILE A 153 11.18 4.49 5.20
C ILE A 153 10.91 3.84 3.85
N GLU A 154 10.56 4.63 2.84
CA GLU A 154 10.50 4.20 1.44
C GLU A 154 11.75 4.72 0.73
N ALA A 155 12.51 3.84 0.09
CA ALA A 155 13.76 4.19 -0.57
C ALA A 155 14.06 3.30 -1.77
N GLN A 156 14.88 3.82 -2.68
CA GLN A 156 15.28 3.14 -3.91
C GLN A 156 16.70 3.54 -4.33
N SER A 157 17.20 2.88 -5.37
CA SER A 157 18.36 3.37 -6.11
C SER A 157 18.03 4.68 -6.83
N LYS A 158 18.91 5.68 -6.72
CA LYS A 158 18.73 6.97 -7.37
C LYS A 158 18.72 6.82 -8.89
N GLY A 159 17.71 7.43 -9.52
CA GLY A 159 17.53 7.36 -10.98
C GLY A 159 16.94 6.04 -11.48
N PHE A 160 16.48 5.18 -10.57
CA PHE A 160 15.69 4.00 -10.91
C PHE A 160 14.34 4.43 -11.49
N ASN A 161 14.00 3.95 -12.69
CA ASN A 161 12.82 4.40 -13.43
C ASN A 161 11.61 3.45 -13.31
N GLY A 162 11.71 2.45 -12.43
CA GLY A 162 10.57 1.66 -11.99
C GLY A 162 10.34 0.36 -12.76
N VAL A 163 9.08 -0.09 -12.80
CA VAL A 163 8.68 -1.44 -13.26
C VAL A 163 8.90 -1.71 -14.76
N TYR A 164 9.24 -0.67 -15.53
CA TYR A 164 9.58 -0.78 -16.96
C TYR A 164 11.08 -0.62 -17.21
N ASP A 165 11.90 -0.56 -16.15
CA ASP A 165 13.35 -0.44 -16.25
C ASP A 165 13.99 -1.82 -16.45
N PHE A 166 13.94 -2.28 -17.70
CA PHE A 166 14.62 -3.50 -18.17
C PHE A 166 16.15 -3.37 -18.22
N GLU A 167 16.68 -2.18 -17.94
CA GLU A 167 18.11 -1.89 -17.87
C GLU A 167 18.60 -1.73 -16.42
N SER A 168 17.77 -2.14 -15.45
CA SER A 168 18.08 -2.05 -14.04
C SER A 168 19.42 -2.68 -13.69
N LYS A 169 20.28 -1.90 -13.04
CA LYS A 169 21.69 -2.25 -12.84
C LYS A 169 21.83 -3.24 -11.70
N LYS A 170 22.94 -3.96 -11.74
CA LYS A 170 23.36 -4.87 -10.67
C LYS A 170 23.28 -4.19 -9.30
N TYR A 171 22.56 -4.86 -8.39
CA TYR A 171 22.28 -4.43 -7.02
C TYR A 171 21.31 -3.26 -6.87
N GLU A 172 20.76 -2.68 -7.93
CA GLU A 172 19.71 -1.69 -7.76
C GLU A 172 18.56 -2.25 -6.92
N MET A 173 17.93 -1.37 -6.13
CA MET A 173 16.96 -1.77 -5.13
C MET A 173 15.74 -0.85 -5.10
N SER A 174 14.64 -1.41 -4.62
CA SER A 174 13.47 -0.68 -4.10
C SER A 174 13.06 -1.32 -2.80
N CYS A 175 12.76 -0.52 -1.78
CA CYS A 175 12.45 -1.04 -0.46
C CYS A 175 11.52 -0.13 0.34
N THR A 176 10.73 -0.79 1.19
CA THR A 176 10.03 -0.17 2.30
C THR A 176 10.51 -0.85 3.57
N LEU A 177 11.04 -0.07 4.52
CA LEU A 177 11.65 -0.54 5.74
C LEU A 177 10.86 -0.04 6.95
N ILE A 178 10.90 -0.81 8.03
CA ILE A 178 10.52 -0.34 9.36
C ILE A 178 11.78 -0.26 10.24
N ARG A 179 11.92 0.83 10.97
CA ARG A 179 12.88 0.98 12.06
C ARG A 179 12.13 1.17 13.36
N HIS A 180 12.36 0.29 14.32
CA HIS A 180 11.65 0.28 15.60
C HIS A 180 12.57 -0.18 16.74
N ILE A 181 12.08 -0.12 17.99
CA ILE A 181 12.81 -0.63 19.15
C ILE A 181 12.41 -2.08 19.43
N LYS A 182 13.36 -3.00 19.33
CA LYS A 182 13.19 -4.42 19.66
C LYS A 182 14.21 -4.80 20.73
N ASN A 183 13.73 -5.26 21.89
CA ASN A 183 14.57 -5.62 23.03
C ASN A 183 15.55 -4.49 23.46
N GLY A 184 15.06 -3.24 23.47
CA GLY A 184 15.84 -2.06 23.88
C GLY A 184 16.86 -1.56 22.85
N LYS A 185 16.89 -2.13 21.63
CA LYS A 185 17.79 -1.70 20.56
C LYS A 185 16.98 -1.28 19.34
N ALA A 186 17.45 -0.24 18.65
CA ALA A 186 16.91 0.11 17.35
C ALA A 186 17.31 -0.96 16.32
N VAL A 187 16.32 -1.55 15.67
CA VAL A 187 16.52 -2.50 14.57
C VAL A 187 15.80 -1.99 13.34
N THR A 188 16.32 -2.35 12.16
CA THR A 188 15.73 -2.04 10.87
C THR A 188 15.41 -3.36 10.17
N GLU A 189 14.14 -3.58 9.87
CA GLU A 189 13.61 -4.80 9.25
C GLU A 189 12.94 -4.42 7.92
N PRO A 190 13.04 -5.26 6.87
CA PRO A 190 12.31 -5.01 5.63
C PRO A 190 10.82 -5.27 5.83
N ILE A 191 10.01 -4.39 5.26
CA ILE A 191 8.61 -4.71 4.90
C ILE A 191 8.64 -5.37 3.53
N PHE A 192 9.19 -4.65 2.55
CA PHE A 192 9.57 -5.17 1.24
C PHE A 192 10.99 -4.74 0.89
N PHE A 193 11.74 -5.63 0.26
CA PHE A 193 13.07 -5.36 -0.24
C PHE A 193 13.30 -6.15 -1.53
N PHE A 194 13.35 -5.43 -2.65
CA PHE A 194 13.62 -5.98 -3.96
C PHE A 194 14.96 -5.49 -4.47
N THR A 195 15.72 -6.38 -5.11
CA THR A 195 17.02 -6.08 -5.68
C THR A 195 17.27 -6.90 -6.92
N ASN A 196 18.02 -6.35 -7.88
CA ASN A 196 18.51 -7.14 -8.99
C ASN A 196 19.65 -8.06 -8.57
N ASN A 197 19.49 -9.35 -8.88
CA ASN A 197 20.49 -10.37 -8.62
C ASN A 197 21.66 -10.23 -9.62
N PRO A 198 22.90 -10.09 -9.17
CA PRO A 198 24.09 -10.07 -10.02
C PRO A 198 24.38 -11.34 -10.85
N GLU A 199 23.74 -12.46 -10.55
CA GLU A 199 24.01 -13.78 -11.15
C GLU A 199 22.94 -14.21 -12.18
N GLY A 200 21.88 -13.42 -12.36
CA GLY A 200 20.86 -13.70 -13.38
C GLY A 200 21.32 -13.33 -14.78
N GLU A 201 21.04 -14.19 -15.76
CA GLU A 201 21.26 -13.91 -17.19
C GLU A 201 20.22 -12.91 -17.77
N PHE A 202 19.16 -12.61 -17.01
CA PHE A 202 18.11 -11.66 -17.36
C PHE A 202 18.04 -10.52 -16.32
N ASN A 203 18.01 -9.27 -16.82
CA ASN A 203 17.65 -8.10 -16.01
C ASN A 203 16.12 -8.06 -15.91
N ASP A 204 15.56 -8.80 -14.94
CA ASP A 204 14.14 -8.64 -14.62
C ASP A 204 13.93 -7.24 -14.02
N PRO A 205 12.86 -6.52 -14.40
CA PRO A 205 12.56 -5.24 -13.80
C PRO A 205 12.30 -5.41 -12.30
N ILE A 206 12.97 -4.58 -11.49
CA ILE A 206 12.80 -4.61 -10.03
C ILE A 206 11.39 -4.15 -9.68
N GLN A 207 10.77 -4.85 -8.72
CA GLN A 207 9.52 -4.42 -8.12
C GLN A 207 9.67 -3.06 -7.41
N ILE A 208 8.76 -2.12 -7.67
CA ILE A 208 8.72 -0.86 -6.92
C ILE A 208 7.81 -1.02 -5.71
N THR A 209 8.29 -0.63 -4.54
CA THR A 209 7.49 -0.61 -3.32
C THR A 209 7.00 0.79 -3.01
N HIS A 210 5.76 0.92 -2.53
CA HIS A 210 5.23 2.19 -2.06
C HIS A 210 4.50 2.07 -0.73
N LEU A 211 4.77 3.01 0.16
CA LEU A 211 4.01 3.19 1.38
C LEU A 211 2.76 4.03 1.09
N LYS A 212 1.58 3.40 1.11
CA LYS A 212 0.35 4.04 0.64
C LYS A 212 -0.47 4.70 1.73
N SER A 213 -0.63 4.04 2.89
CA SER A 213 -1.48 4.56 3.96
C SER A 213 -1.15 3.97 5.32
N ILE A 214 -1.52 4.71 6.36
CA ILE A 214 -1.39 4.35 7.78
C ILE A 214 -2.67 4.80 8.47
N ALA A 215 -3.47 3.88 9.00
CA ALA A 215 -4.72 4.20 9.67
C ALA A 215 -5.17 3.09 10.62
N ASP A 216 -5.93 3.43 11.65
CA ASP A 216 -6.63 2.45 12.50
C ASP A 216 -7.92 2.09 11.77
N LEU A 217 -7.85 1.03 10.97
CA LEU A 217 -8.95 0.54 10.13
C LEU A 217 -9.88 -0.36 10.93
N ASN A 218 -9.28 -1.10 11.86
CA ASN A 218 -9.93 -2.17 12.59
C ASN A 218 -10.62 -1.67 13.88
N GLY A 219 -10.25 -0.49 14.37
CA GLY A 219 -10.81 0.21 15.51
C GLY A 219 -10.20 -0.17 16.87
N ASP A 220 -9.11 -0.95 16.91
CA ASP A 220 -8.43 -1.38 18.14
C ASP A 220 -7.44 -0.35 18.70
N GLY A 221 -7.29 0.79 18.01
CA GLY A 221 -6.38 1.85 18.40
C GLY A 221 -4.94 1.64 17.96
N LYS A 222 -4.59 0.58 17.22
CA LYS A 222 -3.30 0.39 16.57
C LYS A 222 -3.39 0.78 15.10
N TYR A 223 -2.26 1.10 14.49
CA TYR A 223 -2.22 1.41 13.07
C TYR A 223 -1.99 0.16 12.23
N GLU A 224 -2.82 0.01 11.21
CA GLU A 224 -2.51 -0.78 10.02
C GLU A 224 -1.67 0.05 9.05
N VAL A 225 -0.63 -0.57 8.48
CA VAL A 225 0.25 0.02 7.46
C VAL A 225 0.00 -0.70 6.14
N ILE A 226 -0.29 0.05 5.08
CA ILE A 226 -0.56 -0.49 3.74
C ILE A 226 0.60 -0.18 2.82
N VAL A 227 1.21 -1.23 2.28
CA VAL A 227 2.35 -1.15 1.36
C VAL A 227 1.99 -1.90 0.08
N THR A 228 2.34 -1.34 -1.08
CA THR A 228 2.24 -2.04 -2.37
C THR A 228 3.61 -2.44 -2.88
N ALA A 229 3.63 -3.45 -3.74
CA ALA A 229 4.77 -3.80 -4.57
C ALA A 229 4.28 -4.08 -5.99
N ASN A 230 4.75 -3.28 -6.95
CA ASN A 230 4.32 -3.32 -8.34
C ASN A 230 5.45 -3.89 -9.20
N TYR A 231 5.13 -4.73 -10.18
CA TYR A 231 6.06 -5.29 -11.16
C TYR A 231 5.52 -5.16 -12.58
N TYR A 232 6.37 -5.45 -13.56
CA TYR A 232 5.96 -5.63 -14.94
C TYR A 232 4.86 -6.69 -15.00
N GLU A 233 3.63 -6.30 -15.35
CA GLU A 233 2.45 -7.17 -15.45
C GLU A 233 1.73 -7.50 -14.14
N GLY A 234 2.05 -6.85 -13.01
CA GLY A 234 1.25 -7.07 -11.82
C GLY A 234 1.49 -6.12 -10.66
N GLN A 235 0.67 -6.31 -9.64
CA GLN A 235 0.73 -5.58 -8.39
C GLN A 235 0.38 -6.49 -7.23
N SER A 236 0.98 -6.21 -6.08
CA SER A 236 0.62 -6.81 -4.81
C SER A 236 0.50 -5.71 -3.76
N ALA A 237 -0.25 -6.00 -2.71
CA ALA A 237 -0.25 -5.18 -1.52
C ALA A 237 -0.24 -6.05 -0.28
N ALA A 238 0.01 -5.41 0.85
CA ALA A 238 0.04 -6.05 2.14
C ALA A 238 -0.42 -5.07 3.22
N VAL A 239 -1.15 -5.58 4.19
CA VAL A 239 -1.52 -4.87 5.42
C VAL A 239 -0.64 -5.41 6.53
N TYR A 240 0.08 -4.52 7.20
CA TYR A 240 0.94 -4.85 8.32
C TYR A 240 0.44 -4.25 9.62
N ASN A 241 0.79 -4.87 10.74
CA ASN A 241 0.74 -4.22 12.05
C ASN A 241 2.01 -4.48 12.85
N LEU A 242 2.24 -3.62 13.84
CA LEU A 242 3.21 -3.85 14.90
C LEU A 242 2.51 -4.48 16.10
N GLU A 243 2.95 -5.66 16.50
CA GLU A 243 2.46 -6.32 17.71
C GLU A 243 3.61 -6.87 18.54
N LYS A 244 3.72 -6.40 19.79
CA LYS A 244 4.70 -6.88 20.76
C LYS A 244 6.13 -6.82 20.20
N GLY A 245 6.47 -5.70 19.54
CA GLY A 245 7.77 -5.48 18.90
C GLY A 245 8.04 -6.35 17.66
N THR A 246 7.01 -6.99 17.10
CA THR A 246 7.10 -7.74 15.83
C THR A 246 6.20 -7.10 14.80
N PHE A 247 6.81 -6.63 13.71
CA PHE A 247 6.07 -6.11 12.56
C PHE A 247 5.72 -7.28 11.64
N LYS A 248 4.43 -7.53 11.41
CA LYS A 248 3.97 -8.71 10.67
C LYS A 248 2.88 -8.37 9.68
N ALA A 249 2.85 -9.10 8.58
CA ALA A 249 1.74 -9.06 7.65
C ALA A 249 0.49 -9.68 8.31
N LEU A 250 -0.63 -8.98 8.19
CA LEU A 250 -1.96 -9.43 8.57
C LEU A 250 -2.67 -10.09 7.38
N VAL A 251 -2.42 -9.57 6.17
CA VAL A 251 -2.92 -10.10 4.90
C VAL A 251 -2.03 -9.58 3.77
N GLU A 252 -1.82 -10.44 2.78
CA GLU A 252 -1.14 -10.11 1.53
C GLU A 252 -2.00 -10.64 0.37
N ASN A 253 -2.02 -9.91 -0.73
CA ASN A 253 -2.74 -10.32 -1.94
C ASN A 253 -2.13 -9.64 -3.17
N GLY A 254 -2.44 -10.11 -4.36
CA GLY A 254 -1.96 -9.50 -5.59
C GLY A 254 -2.72 -9.99 -6.82
N ALA A 255 -2.49 -9.31 -7.93
CA ALA A 255 -3.00 -9.67 -9.24
C ALA A 255 -1.95 -9.36 -10.30
N GLY A 256 -1.86 -10.21 -11.32
CA GLY A 256 -0.98 -10.03 -12.46
C GLY A 256 -1.41 -10.89 -13.65
N VAL A 257 -0.73 -10.74 -14.77
CA VAL A 257 -0.94 -11.49 -16.02
C VAL A 257 0.05 -12.64 -16.14
#